data_AF-I3NR22-F1
#
_entry.id   AF-I3NR22-F1
#
_cell.length_a   1.000
_cell.length_b   1.000
_cell.length_c   1.000
_cell.angle_alpha   90.00
_cell.angle_beta   90.00
_cell.angle_gamma   90.00
#
_symmetry.space_group_name_H-M   'P 1'
#
loop_
_entity.id
_entity.type
_entity.pdbx_description
1 polymer ?
#
loop_
_entity_poly.entity_id
_entity_poly.type
_entity_poly.pdbx_seq_one_letter_code
_entity_poly.pdbx_strand_id
1 'polypeptide(L)'
;NANDHTNEGIVHKSKPYFSVQFHPEHTAGPEDLELLFDLFLDAVKDHSKGSVCVRDRLNDILAYTPAIGSIPEIIPQKVLILGSGGLSIGQAGEFDYSGSQAIKAMKEEKIQTILINPNIATVQTSKGLADKVYFLPLTKEYVEQVIKAERPNGVLLTFGGQTALNCGVELEKAGIFSKYNVKILGTPIRSIIDTEDRKIFADKVAQIGEKVAPSEAVYSVQQALDAADKLGYPVM
;
A
#
# COMPACT_ATOMS: atom_id res chain seq x y z
N ASN A 1 3.04 -6.33 25.77
CA ASN A 1 1.99 -6.55 24.77
C ASN A 1 1.42 -5.21 24.34
N ALA A 2 1.03 -5.04 23.08
CA ALA A 2 0.39 -3.82 22.61
C ALA A 2 -1.06 -3.65 23.15
N ASN A 3 -1.73 -4.75 23.49
CA ASN A 3 -3.13 -4.76 23.92
C ASN A 3 -3.31 -4.59 25.43
N ASP A 4 -2.49 -5.25 26.25
CA ASP A 4 -2.68 -5.32 27.70
C ASP A 4 -1.46 -4.84 28.54
N HIS A 5 -0.41 -4.37 27.87
CA HIS A 5 0.82 -3.86 28.48
C HIS A 5 1.59 -4.87 29.35
N THR A 6 1.31 -6.17 29.25
CA THR A 6 2.10 -7.22 29.93
C THR A 6 3.52 -7.31 29.34
N ASN A 7 4.45 -7.92 30.09
CA ASN A 7 5.82 -8.10 29.62
C ASN A 7 5.88 -9.16 28.50
N GLU A 8 6.59 -8.87 27.40
CA GLU A 8 6.77 -9.79 26.26
C GLU A 8 8.20 -10.27 26.09
N GLY A 9 9.09 -9.85 27.00
CA GLY A 9 10.50 -10.17 26.92
C GLY A 9 11.35 -9.30 27.82
N ILE A 10 12.56 -9.78 28.06
CA ILE A 10 13.59 -9.13 28.87
C ILE A 10 14.95 -9.28 28.21
N VAL A 11 15.83 -8.30 28.41
CA VAL A 11 17.22 -8.34 27.92
C VAL A 11 18.16 -7.75 28.96
N HIS A 12 19.32 -8.38 29.14
CA HIS A 12 20.33 -7.89 30.07
C HIS A 12 21.04 -6.65 29.52
N LYS A 13 21.42 -5.71 30.41
CA LYS A 13 22.00 -4.42 30.03
C LYS A 13 23.34 -4.52 29.28
N SER A 14 24.11 -5.57 29.53
CA SER A 14 25.50 -5.72 29.03
C SER A 14 25.92 -7.16 28.68
N LYS A 15 25.07 -8.16 28.92
CA LYS A 15 25.41 -9.58 28.77
C LYS A 15 24.55 -10.16 27.65
N PRO A 16 24.93 -11.31 27.06
CA PRO A 16 24.19 -11.89 25.94
C PRO A 16 22.97 -12.69 26.42
N TYR A 17 22.18 -12.13 27.35
CA TYR A 17 20.99 -12.77 27.89
C TYR A 17 19.77 -12.00 27.44
N PHE A 18 18.85 -12.71 26.80
CA PHE A 18 17.51 -12.21 26.49
C PHE A 18 16.52 -13.37 26.59
N SER A 19 15.25 -13.03 26.74
CA SER A 19 14.13 -13.97 26.71
C SER A 19 12.93 -13.28 26.12
N VAL A 20 12.05 -14.06 25.53
CA VAL A 20 10.73 -13.63 25.04
C VAL A 20 9.65 -14.42 25.76
N GLN A 21 8.44 -13.85 25.85
CA GLN A 21 7.28 -14.52 26.44
C GLN A 21 6.50 -15.35 25.39
N PHE A 22 6.65 -15.01 24.12
CA PHE A 22 6.03 -15.65 22.97
C PHE A 22 6.92 -16.74 22.37
N HIS A 23 6.39 -17.44 21.37
CA HIS A 23 7.00 -18.59 20.70
C HIS A 23 7.52 -18.20 19.30
N PRO A 24 8.79 -17.80 19.17
CA PRO A 24 9.36 -17.38 17.87
C PRO A 24 9.51 -18.54 16.88
N GLU A 25 9.36 -19.79 17.29
CA GLU A 25 9.34 -20.98 16.44
C GLU A 25 8.01 -21.18 15.68
N HIS A 26 7.00 -20.36 16.02
CA HIS A 26 5.78 -20.10 15.24
C HIS A 26 5.05 -21.31 14.65
N THR A 27 5.14 -22.51 15.24
CA THR A 27 4.58 -23.75 14.68
C THR A 27 3.04 -23.78 14.81
N ALA A 28 2.35 -22.93 14.04
CA ALA A 28 0.93 -22.51 14.01
C ALA A 28 0.71 -20.97 14.09
N GLY A 29 1.76 -20.14 13.97
CA GLY A 29 1.72 -18.67 14.07
C GLY A 29 2.57 -17.97 12.98
N PRO A 30 2.70 -16.63 13.02
CA PRO A 30 3.47 -15.89 12.02
C PRO A 30 4.97 -16.10 12.16
N GLU A 31 5.69 -16.18 11.03
CA GLU A 31 7.13 -16.43 10.96
C GLU A 31 7.99 -15.17 11.23
N ASP A 32 7.36 -14.06 11.59
CA ASP A 32 7.95 -12.71 11.65
C ASP A 32 9.17 -12.57 12.59
N LEU A 33 9.33 -13.48 13.56
CA LEU A 33 10.33 -13.37 14.63
C LEU A 33 11.34 -14.54 14.68
N GLU A 34 11.44 -15.34 13.61
CA GLU A 34 12.49 -16.37 13.48
C GLU A 34 13.90 -15.81 13.59
N LEU A 35 14.11 -14.55 13.17
CA LEU A 35 15.38 -13.84 13.25
C LEU A 35 15.99 -13.79 14.66
N LEU A 36 15.20 -14.06 15.71
CA LEU A 36 15.69 -14.17 17.08
C LEU A 36 16.58 -15.41 17.28
N PHE A 37 16.37 -16.47 16.51
CA PHE A 37 17.26 -17.64 16.50
C PHE A 37 18.61 -17.31 15.89
N ASP A 38 18.64 -16.54 14.78
CA ASP A 38 19.89 -16.08 14.18
C ASP A 38 20.68 -15.20 15.16
N LEU A 39 20.00 -14.26 15.82
CA LEU A 39 20.60 -13.43 16.87
C LEU A 39 21.23 -14.29 17.98
N PHE A 40 20.52 -15.33 18.44
CA PHE A 40 21.01 -16.25 19.46
C PHE A 40 22.26 -17.00 18.99
N LEU A 41 22.21 -17.59 17.79
CA LEU A 41 23.33 -18.33 17.21
C LEU A 41 24.56 -17.44 17.02
N ASP A 42 24.37 -16.20 16.57
CA ASP A 42 25.46 -15.24 16.39
C ASP A 42 26.05 -14.78 17.72
N ALA A 43 25.22 -14.61 18.76
CA ALA A 43 25.70 -14.33 20.10
C ALA A 43 26.57 -15.47 20.65
N VAL A 44 26.20 -16.74 20.39
CA VAL A 44 26.99 -17.92 20.78
C VAL A 44 28.33 -17.95 20.03
N LYS A 45 28.31 -17.73 18.70
CA LYS A 45 29.54 -17.69 17.88
C LYS A 45 30.50 -16.59 18.37
N ASP A 46 29.98 -15.39 18.64
CA ASP A 46 30.79 -14.24 19.02
C ASP A 46 31.28 -14.31 20.47
N HIS A 47 30.58 -15.05 21.34
CA HIS A 47 31.03 -15.25 22.72
C HIS A 47 32.42 -15.90 22.80
N SER A 48 32.77 -16.75 21.82
CA SER A 48 34.11 -17.33 21.70
C SER A 48 35.22 -16.29 21.44
N LYS A 49 34.86 -15.09 20.97
CA LYS A 49 35.77 -14.01 20.57
C LYS A 49 35.84 -12.86 21.59
N GLY A 50 34.96 -12.83 22.59
CA GLY A 50 34.96 -11.78 23.62
C GLY A 50 33.61 -11.55 24.29
N SER A 51 33.51 -10.41 24.98
CA SER A 51 32.26 -9.98 25.62
C SER A 51 31.24 -9.54 24.57
N VAL A 52 30.02 -10.08 24.63
CA VAL A 52 28.93 -9.79 23.69
C VAL A 52 27.76 -9.16 24.42
N CYS A 53 27.29 -8.02 23.94
CA CYS A 53 26.02 -7.41 24.34
C CYS A 53 25.02 -7.59 23.19
N VAL A 54 23.88 -8.24 23.47
CA VAL A 54 22.84 -8.49 22.45
C VAL A 54 21.77 -7.41 22.39
N ARG A 55 21.71 -6.52 23.39
CA ARG A 55 20.66 -5.51 23.51
C ARG A 55 20.60 -4.58 22.31
N ASP A 56 21.74 -4.03 21.92
CA ASP A 56 21.79 -3.03 20.85
C ASP A 56 21.50 -3.70 19.50
N ARG A 57 22.06 -4.91 19.27
CA ARG A 57 21.70 -5.75 18.11
C ARG A 57 20.20 -5.99 18.04
N LEU A 58 19.57 -6.42 19.14
CA LEU A 58 18.14 -6.71 19.21
C LEU A 58 17.28 -5.49 18.88
N ASN A 59 17.69 -4.30 19.34
CA ASN A 59 17.01 -3.06 18.96
C ASN A 59 17.18 -2.77 17.46
N ASP A 60 18.36 -2.98 16.90
CA ASP A 60 18.65 -2.70 15.49
C ASP A 60 17.85 -3.62 14.54
N ILE A 61 17.80 -4.93 14.81
CA ILE A 61 17.04 -5.89 13.97
C ILE A 61 15.52 -5.73 14.10
N LEU A 62 15.01 -5.32 15.27
CA LEU A 62 13.57 -5.11 15.47
C LEU A 62 13.11 -3.69 15.10
N ALA A 63 14.03 -2.76 14.90
CA ALA A 63 13.69 -1.39 14.52
C ALA A 63 13.25 -1.32 13.05
N TYR A 64 12.07 -0.75 12.83
CA TYR A 64 11.64 -0.33 11.50
C TYR A 64 12.10 1.09 11.21
N THR A 65 12.89 1.27 10.16
CA THR A 65 13.24 2.59 9.63
C THR A 65 12.39 2.88 8.39
N PRO A 66 11.42 3.80 8.45
CA PRO A 66 10.60 4.13 7.31
C PRO A 66 11.46 4.73 6.18
N ALA A 67 11.13 4.41 4.93
CA ALA A 67 11.80 4.99 3.78
C ALA A 67 11.63 6.52 3.78
N ILE A 68 12.67 7.25 3.35
CA ILE A 68 12.65 8.72 3.30
C ILE A 68 11.46 9.17 2.44
N GLY A 69 10.61 10.03 3.00
CA GLY A 69 9.41 10.56 2.33
C GLY A 69 8.18 9.64 2.32
N SER A 70 8.26 8.43 2.91
CA SER A 70 7.11 7.51 3.00
C SER A 70 6.03 7.98 3.98
N ILE A 71 6.42 8.73 5.01
CA ILE A 71 5.51 9.33 5.98
C ILE A 71 5.41 10.82 5.64
N PRO A 72 4.21 11.38 5.42
CA PRO A 72 4.05 12.80 5.18
C PRO A 72 4.54 13.62 6.40
N GLU A 73 5.52 14.51 6.19
CA GLU A 73 5.99 15.44 7.22
C GLU A 73 4.88 16.40 7.71
N ILE A 74 3.95 16.71 6.80
CA ILE A 74 2.81 17.59 7.05
C ILE A 74 1.56 16.78 6.78
N ILE A 75 0.68 16.70 7.79
CA ILE A 75 -0.64 16.09 7.66
C ILE A 75 -1.46 16.94 6.66
N PRO A 76 -2.07 16.31 5.64
CA PRO A 76 -2.87 17.04 4.67
C PRO A 76 -4.08 17.68 5.35
N GLN A 77 -4.39 18.91 4.98
CA GLN A 77 -5.54 19.64 5.52
C GLN A 77 -6.78 19.42 4.66
N LYS A 78 -6.57 19.12 3.37
CA LYS A 78 -7.62 18.87 2.39
C LYS A 78 -7.20 17.73 1.47
N VAL A 79 -8.01 16.68 1.44
CA VAL A 79 -7.77 15.48 0.64
C VAL A 79 -8.85 15.34 -0.43
N LEU A 80 -8.39 15.11 -1.66
CA LEU A 80 -9.24 14.70 -2.77
C LEU A 80 -9.37 13.17 -2.78
N ILE A 81 -10.60 12.68 -2.88
CA ILE A 81 -10.92 11.26 -2.99
C ILE A 81 -11.56 11.04 -4.36
N LEU A 82 -10.96 10.15 -5.15
CA LEU A 82 -11.57 9.71 -6.41
C LEU A 82 -12.47 8.51 -6.11
N GLY A 83 -13.77 8.69 -6.33
CA GLY A 83 -14.77 7.64 -6.11
C GLY A 83 -14.74 6.55 -7.19
N SER A 84 -15.71 5.65 -7.15
CA SER A 84 -15.75 4.46 -8.02
C SER A 84 -16.18 4.71 -9.46
N GLY A 85 -16.86 5.84 -9.72
CA GLY A 85 -17.53 6.02 -11.00
C GLY A 85 -18.86 5.28 -11.07
N GLY A 86 -19.33 5.04 -12.30
CA GLY A 86 -20.53 4.23 -12.53
C GLY A 86 -20.32 2.75 -12.18
N LEU A 87 -21.37 2.09 -11.73
CA LEU A 87 -21.31 0.64 -11.47
C LEU A 87 -21.12 -0.12 -12.79
N SER A 88 -20.10 -0.97 -12.83
CA SER A 88 -19.79 -1.85 -13.96
C SER A 88 -19.63 -3.29 -13.48
N ILE A 89 -19.81 -4.28 -14.36
CA ILE A 89 -19.53 -5.68 -13.99
C ILE A 89 -18.04 -5.78 -13.63
N GLY A 90 -17.74 -6.30 -12.43
CA GLY A 90 -16.38 -6.34 -11.89
C GLY A 90 -15.94 -5.07 -11.13
N GLN A 91 -16.78 -4.03 -11.07
CA GLN A 91 -16.60 -2.83 -10.24
C GLN A 91 -17.92 -2.42 -9.60
N ALA A 92 -18.23 -3.02 -8.45
CA ALA A 92 -19.54 -2.89 -7.82
C ALA A 92 -19.52 -1.95 -6.60
N GLY A 93 -20.43 -2.19 -5.65
CA GLY A 93 -20.62 -1.36 -4.46
C GLY A 93 -19.51 -1.45 -3.41
N GLU A 94 -18.50 -2.33 -3.57
CA GLU A 94 -17.38 -2.41 -2.62
C GLU A 94 -16.64 -1.08 -2.46
N PHE A 95 -16.54 -0.32 -3.56
CA PHE A 95 -15.84 0.95 -3.62
C PHE A 95 -16.66 2.11 -3.04
N ASP A 96 -17.99 2.02 -3.09
CA ASP A 96 -18.89 2.93 -2.36
C ASP A 96 -18.64 2.80 -0.85
N TYR A 97 -18.57 1.56 -0.37
CA TYR A 97 -18.26 1.27 1.04
C TYR A 97 -16.85 1.72 1.42
N SER A 98 -15.82 1.30 0.67
CA SER A 98 -14.42 1.64 1.02
C SER A 98 -14.16 3.15 0.95
N GLY A 99 -14.71 3.83 -0.07
CA GLY A 99 -14.64 5.28 -0.19
C GLY A 99 -15.33 6.01 0.96
N SER A 100 -16.44 5.47 1.47
CA SER A 100 -17.13 6.00 2.64
C SER A 100 -16.32 5.84 3.94
N GLN A 101 -15.63 4.70 4.11
CA GLN A 101 -14.70 4.50 5.24
C GLN A 101 -13.51 5.46 5.17
N ALA A 102 -12.96 5.70 3.98
CA ALA A 102 -11.88 6.65 3.80
C ALA A 102 -12.31 8.08 4.22
N ILE A 103 -13.51 8.51 3.80
CA ILE A 103 -14.06 9.82 4.21
C ILE A 103 -14.22 9.88 5.74
N LYS A 104 -14.73 8.81 6.36
CA LYS A 104 -14.89 8.74 7.81
C LYS A 104 -13.55 8.88 8.54
N ALA A 105 -12.52 8.15 8.12
CA ALA A 105 -11.19 8.23 8.70
C ALA A 105 -10.58 9.64 8.58
N MET A 106 -10.69 10.27 7.40
CA MET A 106 -10.23 11.65 7.22
C MET A 106 -10.97 12.63 8.15
N LYS A 107 -12.27 12.43 8.37
CA LYS A 107 -13.09 13.27 9.24
C LYS A 107 -12.71 13.14 10.72
N GLU A 108 -12.40 11.94 11.18
CA GLU A 108 -11.90 11.68 12.54
C GLU A 108 -10.58 12.44 12.81
N GLU A 109 -9.73 12.53 11.78
CA GLU A 109 -8.47 13.30 11.80
C GLU A 109 -8.63 14.80 11.48
N LYS A 110 -9.88 15.29 11.36
CA LYS A 110 -10.22 16.69 11.03
C LYS A 110 -9.64 17.19 9.69
N ILE A 111 -9.51 16.28 8.73
CA ILE A 111 -9.04 16.55 7.38
C ILE A 111 -10.26 16.82 6.48
N GLN A 112 -10.24 17.94 5.75
CA GLN A 112 -11.33 18.29 4.84
C GLN A 112 -11.34 17.34 3.62
N THR A 113 -12.52 16.84 3.26
CA THR A 113 -12.71 15.84 2.20
C THR A 113 -13.43 16.42 0.99
N ILE A 114 -12.81 16.28 -0.17
CA ILE A 114 -13.43 16.56 -1.47
C ILE A 114 -13.60 15.22 -2.19
N LEU A 115 -14.83 14.89 -2.56
CA LEU A 115 -15.13 13.68 -3.33
C LEU A 115 -15.47 14.03 -4.78
N ILE A 116 -14.91 13.29 -5.73
CA ILE A 116 -15.44 13.25 -7.11
C ILE A 116 -16.04 11.86 -7.35
N ASN A 117 -17.35 11.80 -7.60
CA ASN A 117 -18.01 10.57 -7.99
C ASN A 117 -19.23 10.89 -8.86
N PRO A 118 -19.28 10.48 -10.14
CA PRO A 118 -20.43 10.74 -11.02
C PRO A 118 -21.66 9.89 -10.65
N ASN A 119 -21.52 8.82 -9.85
CA ASN A 119 -22.64 7.95 -9.50
C ASN A 119 -23.45 8.49 -8.32
N ILE A 120 -24.60 9.07 -8.65
CA ILE A 120 -25.55 9.67 -7.70
C ILE A 120 -26.25 8.66 -6.77
N ALA A 121 -26.16 7.36 -7.06
CA ALA A 121 -26.86 6.30 -6.33
C ALA A 121 -25.92 5.59 -5.33
N THR A 122 -25.02 6.34 -4.68
CA THR A 122 -24.01 5.82 -3.74
C THR A 122 -24.16 6.43 -2.36
N VAL A 123 -23.86 5.67 -1.31
CA VAL A 123 -23.80 6.19 0.06
C VAL A 123 -22.68 7.23 0.19
N GLN A 124 -21.58 7.04 -0.52
CA GLN A 124 -20.41 7.92 -0.57
C GLN A 124 -20.78 9.37 -0.93
N THR A 125 -21.82 9.56 -1.75
CA THR A 125 -22.29 10.89 -2.21
C THR A 125 -23.42 11.46 -1.35
N SER A 126 -23.78 10.80 -0.26
CA SER A 126 -24.80 11.27 0.69
C SER A 126 -24.42 12.60 1.32
N LYS A 127 -25.43 13.45 1.51
CA LYS A 127 -25.25 14.78 2.12
C LYS A 127 -24.62 14.66 3.51
N GLY A 128 -23.51 15.36 3.72
CA GLY A 128 -22.83 15.46 5.01
C GLY A 128 -21.81 14.36 5.31
N LEU A 129 -21.62 13.41 4.39
CA LEU A 129 -20.54 12.42 4.51
C LEU A 129 -19.19 13.08 4.18
N ALA A 130 -18.99 13.48 2.92
CA ALA A 130 -17.87 14.35 2.51
C ALA A 130 -18.23 15.82 2.67
N ASP A 131 -17.22 16.68 2.87
CA ASP A 131 -17.43 18.13 3.01
C ASP A 131 -17.89 18.77 1.69
N LYS A 132 -17.39 18.25 0.56
CA LYS A 132 -17.82 18.66 -0.76
C LYS A 132 -17.83 17.48 -1.74
N VAL A 133 -18.87 17.40 -2.55
CA VAL A 133 -19.06 16.36 -3.56
C VAL A 133 -19.17 16.99 -4.94
N TYR A 134 -18.43 16.45 -5.90
CA TYR A 134 -18.50 16.78 -7.32
C TYR A 134 -19.03 15.59 -8.10
N PHE A 135 -20.19 15.77 -8.73
CA PHE A 135 -20.77 14.81 -9.67
C PHE A 135 -20.18 15.02 -11.07
N LEU A 136 -18.89 14.73 -11.21
CA LEU A 136 -18.13 14.90 -12.45
C LEU A 136 -17.53 13.56 -12.91
N PRO A 137 -17.31 13.35 -14.21
CA PRO A 137 -16.59 12.19 -14.71
C PRO A 137 -15.16 12.11 -14.14
N LEU A 138 -14.70 10.89 -13.85
CA LEU A 138 -13.33 10.62 -13.40
C LEU A 138 -12.37 10.55 -14.60
N THR A 139 -12.18 11.70 -15.22
CA THR A 139 -11.23 11.89 -16.31
C THR A 139 -10.20 12.94 -15.91
N LYS A 140 -9.00 12.85 -16.47
CA LYS A 140 -7.88 13.75 -16.18
C LYS A 140 -8.30 15.22 -16.24
N GLU A 141 -9.07 15.62 -17.24
CA GLU A 141 -9.49 17.01 -17.48
C GLU A 141 -10.38 17.55 -16.35
N TYR A 142 -11.42 16.81 -15.98
CA TYR A 142 -12.33 17.23 -14.90
C TYR A 142 -11.67 17.18 -13.53
N VAL A 143 -10.85 16.15 -13.27
CA VAL A 143 -10.12 16.03 -12.01
C VAL A 143 -9.10 17.16 -11.85
N GLU A 144 -8.37 17.54 -12.91
CA GLU A 144 -7.48 18.70 -12.87
C GLU A 144 -8.23 20.00 -12.54
N GLN A 145 -9.43 20.19 -13.10
CA GLN A 145 -10.24 21.38 -12.80
C GLN A 145 -10.63 21.44 -11.31
N VAL A 146 -11.00 20.31 -10.71
CA VAL A 146 -11.29 20.23 -9.27
C VAL A 146 -10.03 20.49 -8.45
N ILE A 147 -8.88 19.90 -8.81
CA ILE A 147 -7.59 20.17 -8.15
C ILE A 147 -7.26 21.67 -8.20
N LYS A 148 -7.45 22.31 -9.35
CA LYS A 148 -7.18 23.74 -9.55
C LYS A 148 -8.10 24.62 -8.69
N ALA A 149 -9.37 24.26 -8.55
CA ALA A 149 -10.36 25.00 -7.78
C ALA A 149 -10.21 24.79 -6.27
N GLU A 150 -10.00 23.54 -5.84
CA GLU A 150 -10.01 23.16 -4.42
C GLU A 150 -8.63 23.21 -3.76
N ARG A 151 -7.55 23.11 -4.54
CA ARG A 151 -6.17 23.08 -4.06
C ARG A 151 -5.96 22.07 -2.90
N PRO A 152 -6.33 20.79 -3.08
CA PRO A 152 -6.04 19.77 -2.09
C PRO A 152 -4.51 19.57 -1.97
N ASN A 153 -4.03 19.23 -0.78
CA ASN A 153 -2.61 18.89 -0.57
C ASN A 153 -2.39 17.37 -0.43
N GLY A 154 -3.47 16.57 -0.49
CA GLY A 154 -3.41 15.12 -0.59
C GLY A 154 -4.45 14.56 -1.56
N VAL A 155 -4.20 13.37 -2.10
CA VAL A 155 -5.15 12.62 -2.92
C VAL A 155 -5.13 11.13 -2.58
N LEU A 156 -6.31 10.50 -2.55
CA LEU A 156 -6.50 9.07 -2.38
C LEU A 156 -7.08 8.47 -3.67
N LEU A 157 -6.36 7.49 -4.22
CA LEU A 157 -6.66 6.85 -5.52
C LEU A 157 -7.14 5.40 -5.38
N THR A 158 -6.90 4.77 -4.23
CA THR A 158 -7.07 3.31 -4.02
C THR A 158 -8.50 2.88 -3.67
N PHE A 159 -9.41 3.82 -3.44
CA PHE A 159 -10.77 3.54 -2.96
C PHE A 159 -11.85 3.62 -4.05
N GLY A 160 -11.47 3.92 -5.29
CA GLY A 160 -12.38 4.08 -6.44
C GLY A 160 -12.20 3.03 -7.54
N GLY A 161 -11.54 1.91 -7.23
CA GLY A 161 -11.25 0.84 -8.18
C GLY A 161 -10.38 1.30 -9.36
N GLN A 162 -10.36 0.49 -10.42
CA GLN A 162 -9.63 0.72 -11.66
C GLN A 162 -9.88 2.09 -12.30
N THR A 163 -11.12 2.61 -12.25
CA THR A 163 -11.45 3.91 -12.85
C THR A 163 -10.65 5.03 -12.16
N ALA A 164 -10.63 5.06 -10.82
CA ALA A 164 -9.83 6.01 -10.05
C ALA A 164 -8.32 5.79 -10.22
N LEU A 165 -7.87 4.52 -10.21
CA LEU A 165 -6.46 4.18 -10.37
C LEU A 165 -5.92 4.62 -11.74
N ASN A 166 -6.62 4.29 -12.82
CA ASN A 166 -6.24 4.69 -14.18
C ASN A 166 -6.20 6.22 -14.32
N CYS A 167 -7.22 6.91 -13.82
CA CYS A 167 -7.26 8.38 -13.83
C CYS A 167 -6.07 8.97 -13.04
N GLY A 168 -5.76 8.40 -11.87
CA GLY A 168 -4.58 8.75 -11.09
C GLY A 168 -3.27 8.58 -11.85
N VAL A 169 -3.09 7.46 -12.55
CA VAL A 169 -1.90 7.20 -13.38
C VAL A 169 -1.79 8.19 -14.53
N GLU A 170 -2.90 8.56 -15.17
CA GLU A 170 -2.91 9.58 -16.22
C GLU A 170 -2.55 10.98 -15.70
N LEU A 171 -3.08 11.36 -14.52
CA LEU A 171 -2.76 12.63 -13.87
C LEU A 171 -1.28 12.71 -13.48
N GLU A 172 -0.70 11.63 -12.97
CA GLU A 172 0.72 11.54 -12.65
C GLU A 172 1.59 11.63 -13.91
N LYS A 173 1.26 10.87 -14.96
CA LYS A 173 1.98 10.93 -16.25
C LYS A 173 1.94 12.32 -16.88
N ALA A 174 0.85 13.06 -16.68
CA ALA A 174 0.71 14.45 -17.11
C ALA A 174 1.41 15.47 -16.18
N GLY A 175 2.03 15.02 -15.09
CA GLY A 175 2.73 15.87 -14.12
C GLY A 175 1.79 16.75 -13.29
N ILE A 176 0.50 16.45 -13.24
CA ILE A 176 -0.52 17.30 -12.62
C ILE A 176 -0.34 17.34 -11.10
N PHE A 177 -0.10 16.20 -10.45
CA PHE A 177 0.11 16.16 -9.00
C PHE A 177 1.32 17.02 -8.58
N SER A 178 2.43 16.91 -9.31
CA SER A 178 3.61 17.77 -9.09
C SER A 178 3.32 19.24 -9.35
N LYS A 179 2.64 19.58 -10.46
CA LYS A 179 2.26 20.95 -10.84
C LYS A 179 1.44 21.67 -9.77
N TYR A 180 0.56 20.95 -9.07
CA TYR A 180 -0.31 21.53 -8.04
C TYR A 180 0.11 21.18 -6.60
N ASN A 181 1.28 20.54 -6.41
CA ASN A 181 1.79 20.08 -5.12
C ASN A 181 0.79 19.21 -4.33
N VAL A 182 0.16 18.26 -5.03
CA VAL A 182 -0.76 17.28 -4.46
C VAL A 182 0.01 16.01 -4.17
N LYS A 183 0.04 15.56 -2.91
CA LYS A 183 0.69 14.30 -2.55
C LYS A 183 -0.27 13.13 -2.68
N ILE A 184 0.16 12.05 -3.33
CA ILE A 184 -0.57 10.80 -3.34
C ILE A 184 -0.38 10.15 -1.96
N LEU A 185 -1.48 9.81 -1.30
CA LEU A 185 -1.48 9.22 0.03
C LEU A 185 -1.68 7.70 -0.08
N GLY A 186 -1.00 6.94 0.78
CA GLY A 186 -1.02 5.47 0.76
C GLY A 186 0.00 4.89 -0.22
N THR A 187 -0.41 3.86 -0.96
CA THR A 187 0.47 3.16 -1.91
C THR A 187 1.01 4.13 -2.97
N PRO A 188 2.35 4.23 -3.12
CA PRO A 188 2.95 5.07 -4.16
C PRO A 188 2.44 4.68 -5.54
N ILE A 189 2.22 5.67 -6.41
CA ILE A 189 1.73 5.43 -7.78
C ILE A 189 2.65 4.53 -8.59
N ARG A 190 3.96 4.56 -8.31
CA ARG A 190 4.90 3.65 -8.94
C ARG A 190 4.59 2.19 -8.61
N SER A 191 4.28 1.89 -7.35
CA SER A 191 3.90 0.54 -6.94
C SER A 191 2.61 0.09 -7.62
N ILE A 192 1.63 0.98 -7.77
CA ILE A 192 0.39 0.70 -8.54
C ILE A 192 0.73 0.33 -9.99
N ILE A 193 1.57 1.12 -10.66
CA ILE A 193 1.99 0.85 -12.04
C ILE A 193 2.74 -0.49 -12.13
N ASP A 194 3.64 -0.76 -11.19
CA ASP A 194 4.45 -1.98 -11.17
C ASP A 194 3.59 -3.24 -10.93
N THR A 195 2.45 -3.13 -10.24
CA THR A 195 1.53 -4.26 -9.99
C THR A 195 0.51 -4.47 -11.10
N GLU A 196 0.14 -3.43 -11.85
CA GLU A 196 -0.86 -3.52 -12.93
C GLU A 196 -0.27 -4.10 -14.23
N ASP A 197 1.02 -3.87 -14.50
CA ASP A 197 1.70 -4.50 -15.63
C ASP A 197 2.20 -5.89 -15.26
N ARG A 198 1.63 -6.93 -15.89
CA ARG A 198 1.94 -8.34 -15.59
C ARG A 198 3.42 -8.69 -15.74
N LYS A 199 4.12 -8.06 -16.69
CA LYS A 199 5.55 -8.31 -16.91
C LYS A 199 6.36 -7.68 -15.80
N ILE A 200 6.10 -6.40 -15.49
CA ILE A 200 6.79 -5.69 -14.41
C ILE A 200 6.55 -6.40 -13.08
N PHE A 201 5.32 -6.84 -12.83
CA PHE A 201 4.97 -7.60 -11.64
C PHE A 201 5.78 -8.90 -11.53
N ALA A 202 5.82 -9.71 -12.60
CA ALA A 202 6.63 -10.94 -12.63
C ALA A 202 8.11 -10.67 -12.37
N ASP A 203 8.66 -9.61 -12.97
CA ASP A 203 10.06 -9.20 -12.77
C ASP A 203 10.32 -8.78 -11.32
N LYS A 204 9.37 -8.08 -10.67
CA LYS A 204 9.47 -7.67 -9.26
C LYS A 204 9.40 -8.85 -8.30
N VAL A 205 8.53 -9.82 -8.56
CA VAL A 205 8.41 -11.05 -7.76
C VAL A 205 9.68 -11.88 -7.90
N ALA A 206 10.24 -12.00 -9.11
CA ALA A 206 11.48 -12.73 -9.34
C ALA A 206 12.70 -12.12 -8.61
N GLN A 207 12.73 -10.80 -8.40
CA GLN A 207 13.82 -10.11 -7.69
C GLN A 207 13.99 -10.55 -6.23
N ILE A 208 12.92 -11.03 -5.60
CA ILE A 208 12.96 -11.55 -4.22
C ILE A 208 13.08 -13.08 -4.16
N GLY A 209 13.29 -13.73 -5.30
CA GLY A 209 13.38 -15.20 -5.39
C GLY A 209 12.03 -15.91 -5.40
N GLU A 210 10.92 -15.16 -5.40
CA GLU A 210 9.58 -15.70 -5.47
C GLU A 210 9.20 -16.08 -6.91
N LYS A 211 8.16 -16.90 -7.04
CA LYS A 211 7.78 -17.50 -8.32
C LYS A 211 6.36 -17.10 -8.72
N VAL A 212 6.21 -16.69 -9.97
CA VAL A 212 4.91 -16.61 -10.65
C VAL A 212 4.71 -17.85 -11.51
N ALA A 213 3.45 -18.18 -11.83
CA ALA A 213 3.17 -19.21 -12.81
C ALA A 213 3.87 -18.88 -14.15
N PRO A 214 4.38 -19.89 -14.87
CA PRO A 214 4.96 -19.69 -16.21
C PRO A 214 3.99 -18.90 -17.08
N SER A 215 4.43 -17.74 -17.55
CA SER A 215 3.60 -16.80 -18.29
C SER A 215 4.45 -15.97 -19.26
N GLU A 216 3.82 -15.44 -20.31
CA GLU A 216 4.46 -14.59 -21.31
C GLU A 216 3.53 -13.42 -21.63
N ALA A 217 4.04 -12.18 -21.55
CA ALA A 217 3.28 -10.99 -21.91
C ALA A 217 3.28 -10.82 -23.44
N VAL A 218 2.10 -10.87 -24.04
CA VAL A 218 1.91 -10.86 -25.50
C VAL A 218 1.07 -9.67 -25.95
N TYR A 219 1.33 -9.15 -27.15
CA TYR A 219 0.69 -7.95 -27.69
C TYR A 219 -0.01 -8.21 -29.03
N SER A 220 -0.08 -9.48 -29.46
CA SER A 220 -0.77 -9.90 -30.68
C SER A 220 -1.31 -11.31 -30.55
N VAL A 221 -2.31 -11.64 -31.37
CA VAL A 221 -2.90 -12.98 -31.39
C VAL A 221 -1.87 -14.05 -31.75
N GLN A 222 -0.97 -13.76 -32.70
CA GLN A 222 0.07 -14.73 -33.09
C GLN A 222 1.03 -15.03 -31.93
N GLN A 223 1.51 -13.99 -31.24
CA GLN A 223 2.35 -14.17 -30.06
C GLN A 223 1.65 -14.97 -28.96
N ALA A 224 0.34 -14.77 -28.79
CA ALA A 224 -0.45 -15.53 -27.82
C ALA A 224 -0.51 -17.03 -28.16
N LEU A 225 -0.68 -17.38 -29.44
CA LEU A 225 -0.66 -18.77 -29.90
C LEU A 225 0.72 -19.40 -29.72
N ASP A 226 1.78 -18.71 -30.14
CA ASP A 226 3.16 -19.19 -30.01
C ASP A 226 3.53 -19.42 -28.52
N ALA A 227 3.10 -18.50 -27.65
CA ALA A 227 3.29 -18.64 -26.20
C ALA A 227 2.48 -19.80 -25.62
N ALA A 228 1.24 -20.01 -26.07
CA ALA A 228 0.39 -21.11 -25.60
C ALA A 228 0.97 -22.48 -26.01
N ASP A 229 1.48 -22.62 -27.23
CA ASP A 229 2.15 -23.85 -27.70
C ASP A 229 3.42 -24.15 -26.90
N LYS A 230 4.17 -23.10 -26.53
CA LYS A 230 5.38 -23.22 -25.70
C LYS A 230 5.08 -23.58 -24.25
N LEU A 231 4.02 -23.01 -23.66
CA LEU A 231 3.63 -23.23 -22.26
C LEU A 231 2.86 -24.53 -22.06
N GLY A 232 2.15 -24.99 -23.10
CA GLY A 232 1.27 -26.15 -23.06
C GLY A 232 -0.13 -25.82 -22.54
N TYR A 233 -1.15 -26.33 -23.23
CA TYR A 233 -2.55 -26.13 -22.85
C TYR A 233 -2.96 -26.98 -21.62
N PRO A 234 -3.91 -26.50 -20.79
CA PRO A 234 -4.64 -25.23 -20.92
C PRO A 234 -3.86 -24.02 -20.40
N VAL A 235 -4.04 -22.87 -21.06
CA VAL A 235 -3.50 -21.56 -20.64
C VAL A 235 -4.65 -20.58 -20.34
N MET A 236 -4.40 -19.60 -19.46
CA MET A 236 -5.33 -18.52 -19.08
C MET A 236 -4.84 -17.16 -19.57
#